data_AF-A0A6J1W2A5-F1
#
_entry.id   AF-A0A6J1W2A5-F1
#
_cell.length_a   1.000
_cell.length_b   1.000
_cell.length_c   1.000
_cell.angle_alpha   90.00
_cell.angle_beta   90.00
_cell.angle_gamma   90.00
#
_symmetry.space_group_name_H-M   'P 1'
#
loop_
_entity.id
_entity.type
_entity.pdbx_description
1 polymer ?
#
loop_
_entity_poly.entity_id
_entity_poly.type
_entity_poly.pdbx_seq_one_letter_code
_entity_poly.pdbx_strand_id
1 'polypeptide(L)'
;MSTMTQKYFPEGQAYSVPLIQPDLRREEAIHQIADTLQYLQKISGDIFNRISQQVEASRAQLRAINERVTLAQAKIEKIKGSKKAIKVFSSSKFPAPERLQEYASIFAGAQDSEAQKQPRHKIQSKHRPLDEKSLQEKLKYFPVSVTTRVHHEDDAEEGLGSLPRNISSLSSLLLFNTTENL
;
A
#
# COMPACT_ATOMS: atom_id res chain seq x y z
N MET A 1 8.15 -26.59 6.75
CA MET A 1 8.66 -25.54 5.86
C MET A 1 7.56 -24.52 5.67
N SER A 2 7.69 -23.34 6.28
CA SER A 2 6.63 -22.33 6.31
C SER A 2 6.70 -21.48 5.04
N THR A 3 5.66 -21.57 4.22
CA THR A 3 5.50 -20.73 3.02
C THR A 3 5.25 -19.29 3.43
N MET A 4 6.24 -18.42 3.24
CA MET A 4 6.07 -16.98 3.33
C MET A 4 5.17 -16.53 2.19
N THR A 5 3.95 -16.12 2.52
CA THR A 5 3.07 -15.40 1.60
C THR A 5 3.64 -14.00 1.39
N GLN A 6 4.41 -13.84 0.31
CA GLN A 6 4.95 -12.55 -0.09
C GLN A 6 3.81 -11.69 -0.62
N LYS A 7 3.28 -10.82 0.23
CA LYS A 7 2.32 -9.79 -0.17
C LYS A 7 3.06 -8.77 -1.03
N TYR A 8 2.69 -8.68 -2.31
CA TYR A 8 3.14 -7.61 -3.20
C TYR A 8 2.51 -6.30 -2.74
N PHE A 9 3.26 -5.49 -2.01
CA PHE A 9 2.89 -4.10 -1.77
C PHE A 9 3.34 -3.30 -3.01
N PRO A 10 2.44 -2.53 -3.65
CA PRO A 10 2.85 -1.63 -4.72
C PRO A 10 3.82 -0.59 -4.17
N GLU A 11 4.84 -0.23 -4.95
CA GLU A 11 5.82 0.79 -4.57
C GLU A 11 5.09 2.10 -4.17
N GLY A 12 5.30 2.54 -2.93
CA GLY A 12 4.67 3.73 -2.36
C GLY A 12 3.55 3.47 -1.35
N GLN A 13 3.07 2.24 -1.17
CA GLN A 13 2.07 1.93 -0.14
C GLN A 13 2.69 1.41 1.15
N ALA A 14 2.81 2.30 2.14
CA ALA A 14 3.41 2.01 3.45
C ALA A 14 2.47 1.30 4.44
N TYR A 15 1.15 1.47 4.30
CA TYR A 15 0.14 0.90 5.20
C TYR A 15 -1.00 0.26 4.39
N SER A 16 -1.53 -0.87 4.87
CA SER A 16 -2.67 -1.55 4.25
C SER A 16 -3.73 -1.90 5.29
N VAL A 17 -4.90 -1.28 5.17
CA VAL A 17 -6.05 -1.58 6.03
C VAL A 17 -6.87 -2.71 5.40
N PRO A 18 -7.11 -3.82 6.12
CA PRO A 18 -7.89 -4.92 5.59
C PRO A 18 -9.35 -4.52 5.42
N LEU A 19 -9.94 -4.92 4.29
CA LEU A 19 -11.36 -4.80 4.05
C LEU A 19 -12.10 -5.93 4.76
N ILE A 20 -13.22 -5.58 5.38
CA ILE A 20 -14.10 -6.55 6.03
C ILE A 20 -14.96 -7.19 4.93
N GLN A 21 -14.95 -8.51 4.86
CA GLN A 21 -15.70 -9.20 3.82
C GLN A 21 -17.22 -9.01 4.05
N PRO A 22 -18.04 -9.12 3.00
CA PRO A 22 -19.47 -9.31 3.20
C PRO A 22 -19.76 -10.72 3.75
N ASP A 23 -20.95 -10.93 4.30
CA ASP A 23 -21.47 -12.25 4.71
C ASP A 23 -20.79 -12.95 5.90
N LEU A 24 -20.03 -12.23 6.71
CA LEU A 24 -19.54 -12.78 7.98
C LEU A 24 -20.66 -12.99 9.00
N ARG A 25 -20.38 -13.85 9.99
CA ARG A 25 -21.24 -13.97 11.18
C ARG A 25 -21.31 -12.63 11.87
N ARG A 26 -22.45 -12.29 12.48
CA ARG A 26 -22.62 -10.99 13.16
C ARG A 26 -21.53 -10.74 14.20
N GLU A 27 -21.22 -11.73 15.03
CA GLU A 27 -20.17 -11.63 16.04
C GLU A 27 -18.79 -11.40 15.41
N GLU A 28 -18.48 -12.16 14.34
CA GLU A 28 -17.23 -12.04 13.61
C GLU A 28 -17.05 -10.67 12.98
N ALA A 29 -18.11 -10.17 12.33
CA ALA A 29 -18.11 -8.85 11.72
C ALA A 29 -17.84 -7.77 12.77
N ILE A 30 -18.46 -7.85 13.95
CA ILE A 30 -18.23 -6.87 15.02
C ILE A 30 -16.77 -6.90 15.49
N HIS A 31 -16.19 -8.09 15.68
CA HIS A 31 -14.78 -8.22 16.06
C HIS A 31 -13.84 -7.66 14.98
N GLN A 32 -14.05 -8.02 13.71
CA GLN A 32 -13.24 -7.49 12.61
C GLN A 32 -13.40 -5.97 12.46
N ILE A 33 -14.61 -5.42 12.66
CA ILE A 33 -14.84 -3.97 12.65
C ILE A 33 -14.04 -3.31 13.78
N ALA A 34 -14.12 -3.83 15.01
CA ALA A 34 -13.41 -3.26 16.14
C ALA A 34 -11.89 -3.28 15.92
N ASP A 35 -11.34 -4.41 15.48
CA ASP A 35 -9.91 -4.57 15.21
C ASP A 35 -9.43 -3.67 14.07
N THR A 36 -10.19 -3.58 12.98
CA THR A 36 -9.85 -2.74 11.83
C THR A 36 -9.89 -1.26 12.18
N LEU A 37 -10.89 -0.81 12.97
CA LEU A 37 -10.97 0.57 13.45
C LEU A 37 -9.83 0.91 14.42
N GLN A 38 -9.48 0.00 15.34
CA GLN A 38 -8.36 0.20 16.24
C GLN A 38 -7.03 0.29 15.46
N TYR A 39 -6.86 -0.58 14.47
CA TYR A 39 -5.68 -0.56 13.61
C TYR A 39 -5.62 0.73 12.78
N LEU A 40 -6.74 1.17 12.21
CA LEU A 40 -6.84 2.44 11.49
C LEU A 40 -6.46 3.64 12.37
N GLN A 41 -6.90 3.66 13.63
CA GLN A 41 -6.52 4.70 14.58
C GLN A 41 -5.01 4.72 14.83
N LYS A 42 -4.37 3.55 14.99
CA LYS A 42 -2.92 3.43 15.16
C LYS A 42 -2.17 3.96 13.94
N ILE A 43 -2.54 3.53 12.74
CA ILE A 43 -1.93 3.99 11.48
C ILE A 43 -2.07 5.51 11.36
N SER A 44 -3.28 6.03 11.60
CA SER A 44 -3.54 7.47 11.55
C SER A 44 -2.62 8.22 12.51
N GLY A 45 -2.44 7.71 13.73
CA GLY A 45 -1.51 8.26 14.71
C GLY A 45 -0.06 8.28 14.20
N ASP A 46 0.43 7.17 13.66
CA ASP A 46 1.79 7.09 13.10
C ASP A 46 1.99 8.04 11.92
N ILE A 47 1.02 8.13 11.00
CA ILE A 47 1.06 9.06 9.86
C ILE A 47 1.20 10.50 10.34
N PHE A 48 0.33 10.94 11.26
CA PHE A 48 0.39 12.31 11.77
C PHE A 48 1.67 12.58 12.57
N ASN A 49 2.17 11.61 13.34
CA ASN A 49 3.42 11.74 14.06
C ASN A 49 4.62 11.95 13.12
N ARG A 50 4.71 11.16 12.03
CA ARG A 50 5.77 11.29 11.02
C ARG A 50 5.70 12.64 10.31
N ILE A 51 4.50 13.09 9.96
CA ILE A 51 4.30 14.41 9.35
C ILE A 51 4.74 15.51 10.32
N SER A 52 4.34 15.45 11.59
CA SER A 52 4.76 16.41 12.61
C SER A 52 6.27 16.45 12.79
N GLN A 53 6.93 15.29 12.88
CA GLN A 53 8.39 15.19 12.98
C GLN A 53 9.08 15.82 11.77
N GLN A 54 8.57 15.58 10.56
CA GLN A 54 9.12 16.19 9.35
C GLN A 54 8.96 17.72 9.35
N VAL A 55 7.78 18.21 9.75
CA VAL A 55 7.52 19.65 9.86
C VAL A 55 8.45 20.30 10.88
N GLU A 56 8.69 19.66 12.03
CA GLU A 56 9.63 20.14 13.04
C GLU A 56 11.07 20.19 12.53
N ALA A 57 11.52 19.13 11.85
CA ALA A 57 12.85 19.08 11.23
C ALA A 57 13.03 20.20 10.19
N SER A 58 12.05 20.40 9.30
CA SER A 58 12.08 21.51 8.34
C SER A 58 12.07 22.88 9.02
N ARG A 59 11.29 23.05 10.10
CA ARG A 59 11.28 24.30 10.87
C ARG A 59 12.62 24.58 11.56
N ALA A 60 13.30 23.54 12.06
CA ALA A 60 14.64 23.68 12.63
C ALA A 60 15.67 24.08 11.56
N GLN A 61 15.61 23.47 10.37
CA GLN A 61 16.45 23.85 9.23
C GLN A 61 16.22 25.32 8.83
N LEU A 62 14.96 25.76 8.74
CA LEU A 62 14.64 27.16 8.43
C LEU A 62 15.15 28.13 9.50
N ARG A 63 15.10 27.75 10.79
CA ARG A 63 15.68 28.57 11.87
C ARG A 63 17.19 28.72 11.71
N ALA A 64 17.91 27.62 11.46
CA ALA A 64 19.35 27.65 11.25
C ALA A 64 19.76 28.50 10.03
N ILE A 65 18.96 28.45 8.94
CA ILE A 65 19.17 29.32 7.77
C ILE A 65 18.93 30.78 8.16
N ASN A 66 17.85 31.07 8.87
CA ASN A 66 17.53 32.43 9.28
C ASN A 66 18.61 33.03 10.20
N GLU A 67 19.14 32.26 11.15
CA GLU A 67 20.28 32.65 11.98
C GLU A 67 21.54 32.98 11.16
N ARG A 68 21.82 32.18 10.12
CA ARG A 68 22.94 32.45 9.21
C ARG A 68 22.71 33.74 8.41
N VAL A 69 21.47 33.98 7.97
CA VAL A 69 21.09 35.20 7.24
C VAL A 69 21.21 36.42 8.15
N THR A 70 20.76 36.35 9.40
CA THR A 70 20.87 37.49 10.34
C THR A 70 22.33 37.81 10.67
N LEU A 71 23.18 36.81 10.87
CA LEU A 71 24.62 37.02 11.05
C LEU A 71 25.28 37.64 9.82
N ALA A 72 24.93 37.18 8.62
CA ALA A 72 25.43 37.75 7.38
C ALA A 72 24.97 39.21 7.22
N GLN A 73 23.70 39.50 7.51
CA GLN A 73 23.15 40.85 7.47
C GLN A 73 23.87 41.79 8.45
N ALA A 74 24.12 41.36 9.68
CA ALA A 74 24.85 42.14 10.67
C ALA A 74 26.29 42.46 10.20
N LYS A 75 26.96 41.51 9.53
CA LYS A 75 28.28 41.74 8.92
C LYS A 75 28.22 42.75 7.77
N ILE A 76 27.19 42.65 6.92
CA ILE A 76 26.97 43.59 5.82
C ILE A 76 26.74 45.00 6.38
N GLU A 77 25.86 45.17 7.37
CA GLU A 77 25.60 46.47 8.00
C GLU A 77 26.86 47.07 8.64
N LYS A 78 27.76 46.25 9.18
CA LYS A 78 29.06 46.73 9.69
C LYS A 78 29.99 47.26 8.60
N ILE A 79 29.90 46.69 7.40
CA ILE A 79 30.72 47.08 6.23
C ILE A 79 30.09 48.26 5.49
N LYS A 80 28.76 48.35 5.52
CA LYS A 80 27.96 49.40 4.90
C LYS A 80 28.38 50.78 5.42
N GLY A 81 28.72 51.68 4.50
CA GLY A 81 29.20 53.02 4.83
C GLY A 81 30.71 53.14 5.10
N SER A 82 31.47 52.04 5.07
CA SER A 82 32.93 52.09 5.09
C SER A 82 33.48 52.75 3.82
N LYS A 83 34.39 53.72 3.96
CA LYS A 83 35.07 54.39 2.84
C LYS A 83 36.37 53.68 2.42
N LYS A 84 36.67 52.51 2.99
CA LYS A 84 37.85 51.72 2.65
C LYS A 84 37.59 50.86 1.42
N ALA A 85 38.60 50.66 0.58
CA ALA A 85 38.53 49.70 -0.52
C ALA A 85 38.39 48.26 0.04
N ILE A 86 37.49 47.46 -0.56
CA ILE A 86 37.20 46.09 -0.13
C ILE A 86 37.34 45.16 -1.33
N LYS A 87 38.14 44.10 -1.17
CA LYS A 87 38.28 43.02 -2.15
C LYS A 87 37.45 41.83 -1.70
N VAL A 88 36.54 41.37 -2.56
CA VAL A 88 35.69 40.20 -2.31
C VAL A 88 36.31 38.99 -2.99
N PHE A 89 36.44 37.88 -2.26
CA PHE A 89 36.84 36.59 -2.80
C PHE A 89 35.62 35.67 -2.81
N SER A 90 35.30 35.11 -3.96
CA SER A 90 34.30 34.04 -4.11
C SER A 90 34.95 32.81 -4.73
N SER A 91 34.48 31.63 -4.30
CA SER A 91 34.80 30.39 -5.01
C SER A 91 34.00 30.34 -6.31
N SER A 92 34.57 29.77 -7.37
CA SER A 92 33.88 29.52 -8.63
C SER A 92 32.90 28.33 -8.56
N LYS A 93 32.97 27.51 -7.51
CA LYS A 93 32.09 26.34 -7.32
C LYS A 93 30.91 26.67 -6.42
N PHE A 94 29.72 26.21 -6.82
CA PHE A 94 28.52 26.27 -5.99
C PHE A 94 28.70 25.42 -4.71
N PRO A 95 28.27 25.91 -3.54
CA PRO A 95 28.35 25.16 -2.29
C PRO A 95 27.30 24.05 -2.26
N ALA A 96 27.56 22.96 -2.97
CA ALA A 96 26.79 21.72 -2.90
C ALA A 96 27.63 20.59 -2.26
N PRO A 97 26.97 19.63 -1.60
CA PRO A 97 27.60 18.37 -1.22
C PRO A 97 28.12 17.62 -2.46
N GLU A 98 29.15 16.79 -2.28
CA GLU A 98 29.76 16.02 -3.37
C GLU A 98 28.83 14.93 -3.94
N ARG A 99 27.85 14.48 -3.15
CA ARG A 99 26.75 13.61 -3.59
C ARG A 99 25.42 14.23 -3.21
N LEU A 100 24.53 14.36 -4.20
CA LEU A 100 23.16 14.80 -3.97
C LEU A 100 22.39 13.68 -3.27
N GLN A 101 21.68 14.02 -2.20
CA GLN A 101 20.78 13.07 -1.54
C GLN A 101 19.53 12.91 -2.39
N GLU A 102 19.20 11.67 -2.72
CA GLU A 102 17.92 11.34 -3.34
C GLU A 102 16.77 11.61 -2.35
N TYR A 103 15.60 11.93 -2.90
CA TYR A 103 14.42 12.15 -2.08
C TYR A 103 14.02 10.85 -1.36
N ALA A 104 13.98 10.89 -0.03
CA ALA A 104 13.42 9.85 0.79
C ALA A 104 12.00 10.24 1.22
N SER A 105 11.02 9.36 0.99
CA SER A 105 9.66 9.53 1.50
C SER A 105 9.66 9.55 3.03
N ILE A 106 8.79 10.36 3.64
CA ILE A 106 8.55 10.37 5.09
C ILE A 106 8.04 9.02 5.64
N PHE A 107 7.55 8.16 4.73
CA PHE A 107 7.10 6.82 5.03
C PHE A 107 8.14 5.75 4.67
N ALA A 108 9.35 6.13 4.26
CA ALA A 108 10.44 5.19 4.03
C ALA A 108 10.73 4.41 5.32
N GLY A 109 10.66 3.08 5.23
CA GLY A 109 10.86 2.19 6.39
C GLY A 109 9.68 2.08 7.35
N ALA A 110 8.51 2.68 7.03
CA ALA A 110 7.28 2.32 7.72
C ALA A 110 6.98 0.85 7.44
N GLN A 111 6.98 0.02 8.49
CA GLN A 111 6.61 -1.38 8.39
C GLN A 111 5.19 -1.57 8.91
N ASP A 112 4.34 -2.15 8.07
CA ASP A 112 3.01 -2.61 8.44
C ASP A 112 3.08 -3.92 9.26
N SER A 113 3.74 -3.85 10.42
CA SER A 113 3.96 -5.00 11.31
C SER A 113 2.66 -5.55 11.90
N GLU A 114 1.61 -4.73 11.95
CA GLU A 114 0.34 -5.07 12.60
C GLU A 114 -0.64 -5.76 11.64
N ALA A 115 -0.54 -5.54 10.32
CA ALA A 115 -1.30 -6.34 9.34
C ALA A 115 -0.97 -7.85 9.41
N GLN A 116 0.11 -8.25 10.09
CA GLN A 116 0.52 -9.64 10.29
C GLN A 116 0.02 -10.26 11.61
N LYS A 117 -0.48 -9.47 12.58
CA LYS A 117 -0.79 -9.94 13.95
C LYS A 117 -2.26 -9.74 14.35
N GLN A 118 -3.20 -9.92 13.42
CA GLN A 118 -4.62 -9.88 13.81
C GLN A 118 -4.91 -10.96 14.86
N PRO A 119 -5.58 -10.60 15.98
CA PRO A 119 -5.92 -11.56 17.02
C PRO A 119 -6.90 -12.60 16.48
N ARG A 120 -6.66 -13.87 16.80
CA ARG A 120 -7.56 -14.96 16.44
C ARG A 120 -8.73 -14.99 17.44
N HIS A 121 -9.89 -14.50 17.02
CA HIS A 121 -11.11 -14.59 17.81
C HIS A 121 -11.75 -15.98 17.69
N LYS A 122 -12.17 -16.56 18.83
CA LYS A 122 -12.94 -17.81 18.84
C LYS A 122 -14.42 -17.49 18.76
N ILE A 123 -15.05 -17.90 17.67
CA ILE A 123 -16.43 -17.52 17.34
C ILE A 123 -17.34 -18.70 17.59
N GLN A 124 -18.31 -18.50 18.49
CA GLN A 124 -19.23 -19.56 18.91
C GLN A 124 -20.53 -19.58 18.10
N SER A 125 -20.93 -18.46 17.50
CA SER A 125 -22.09 -18.41 16.60
C SER A 125 -21.94 -19.34 15.41
N LYS A 126 -23.03 -19.95 14.95
CA LYS A 126 -23.06 -20.78 13.73
C LYS A 126 -23.32 -19.89 12.51
N HIS A 127 -22.86 -20.30 11.32
CA HIS A 127 -23.29 -19.65 10.09
C HIS A 127 -24.78 -19.88 9.87
N ARG A 128 -25.44 -18.87 9.30
CA ARG A 128 -26.81 -19.02 8.79
C ARG A 128 -26.77 -20.03 7.64
N PRO A 129 -27.69 -21.01 7.60
CA PRO A 129 -27.82 -21.88 6.42
C PRO A 129 -28.15 -21.02 5.19
N LEU A 130 -27.62 -21.42 4.03
CA LEU A 130 -27.89 -20.73 2.77
C LEU A 130 -29.35 -21.00 2.37
N ASP A 131 -30.17 -19.94 2.38
CA ASP A 131 -31.56 -19.98 1.92
C ASP A 131 -31.61 -19.62 0.42
N GLU A 132 -32.52 -20.26 -0.32
CA GLU A 132 -32.66 -20.09 -1.77
C GLU A 132 -33.06 -18.64 -2.13
N LYS A 133 -33.89 -18.01 -1.29
CA LYS A 133 -34.25 -16.58 -1.42
C LYS A 133 -33.04 -15.68 -1.24
N SER A 134 -32.19 -15.97 -0.25
CA SER A 134 -30.96 -15.22 0.00
C SER A 134 -29.95 -15.37 -1.16
N LEU A 135 -29.90 -16.54 -1.80
CA LEU A 135 -29.09 -16.76 -2.99
C LEU A 135 -29.59 -15.93 -4.18
N GLN A 136 -30.91 -15.97 -4.45
CA GLN A 136 -31.52 -15.19 -5.53
C GLN A 136 -31.31 -13.68 -5.35
N GLU A 137 -31.38 -13.17 -4.12
CA GLU A 137 -31.08 -11.76 -3.82
C GLU A 137 -29.63 -11.41 -4.12
N LYS A 138 -28.66 -12.25 -3.73
CA LYS A 138 -27.23 -12.00 -4.01
C LYS A 138 -26.91 -12.02 -5.49
N LEU A 139 -27.49 -12.93 -6.26
CA LEU A 139 -27.28 -13.02 -7.71
C LEU A 139 -27.72 -11.77 -8.47
N LYS A 140 -28.61 -10.94 -7.90
CA LYS A 140 -28.95 -9.62 -8.48
C LYS A 140 -27.79 -8.63 -8.45
N TYR A 141 -26.89 -8.75 -7.45
CA TYR A 141 -25.78 -7.83 -7.23
C TYR A 141 -24.43 -8.38 -7.69
N PHE A 142 -24.32 -9.71 -7.81
CA PHE A 142 -23.11 -10.38 -8.29
C PHE A 142 -23.41 -11.04 -9.65
N PRO A 143 -22.91 -10.48 -10.77
CA PRO A 143 -23.04 -11.10 -12.09
C PRO A 143 -22.11 -12.32 -12.17
N VAL A 144 -22.50 -13.39 -11.50
CA VAL A 144 -21.86 -14.69 -11.61
C VAL A 144 -22.68 -15.48 -12.61
N SER A 145 -22.05 -15.96 -13.69
CA SER A 145 -22.70 -16.91 -14.59
C SER A 145 -22.90 -18.22 -13.83
N VAL A 146 -24.04 -18.36 -13.17
CA VAL A 146 -24.47 -19.65 -12.64
C VAL A 146 -24.91 -20.43 -13.87
N THR A 147 -24.01 -21.21 -14.46
CA THR A 147 -24.43 -22.25 -15.39
C THR A 147 -25.18 -23.28 -14.55
N THR A 148 -26.47 -23.06 -14.33
CA THR A 148 -27.41 -24.13 -14.03
C THR A 148 -27.48 -24.99 -15.28
N ARG A 149 -26.45 -25.82 -15.50
CA ARG A 149 -26.64 -27.01 -16.32
C ARG A 149 -27.61 -27.85 -15.51
N VAL A 150 -28.89 -27.73 -15.84
CA VAL A 150 -29.84 -28.81 -15.58
C VAL A 150 -29.16 -30.03 -16.17
N HIS A 151 -28.76 -30.97 -15.31
CA HIS A 151 -28.26 -32.26 -15.75
C HIS A 151 -29.43 -32.95 -16.47
N HIS A 152 -29.54 -32.71 -17.78
CA HIS A 152 -30.13 -33.69 -18.67
C HIS A 152 -29.05 -34.76 -18.82
N GLU A 153 -29.36 -35.97 -18.38
CA GLU A 153 -28.41 -37.10 -18.34
C GLU A 153 -28.12 -37.71 -19.71
N ASP A 154 -28.09 -36.91 -20.78
CA ASP A 154 -28.06 -37.41 -22.17
C ASP A 154 -27.10 -36.68 -23.13
N ASP A 155 -26.08 -35.97 -22.63
CA ASP A 155 -24.97 -35.51 -23.48
C ASP A 155 -23.67 -36.20 -23.05
N ALA A 156 -23.18 -37.08 -23.92
CA ALA A 156 -21.96 -37.86 -23.74
C ALA A 156 -20.78 -36.98 -23.27
N GLU A 157 -20.08 -37.46 -22.25
CA GLU A 157 -18.87 -36.87 -21.70
C GLU A 157 -17.72 -36.86 -22.72
N GLU A 158 -17.69 -35.86 -23.60
CA GLU A 158 -16.47 -35.50 -24.34
C GLU A 158 -15.91 -34.20 -23.76
N GLY A 159 -15.20 -34.34 -22.63
CA GLY A 159 -14.40 -33.27 -22.06
C GLY A 159 -13.24 -32.88 -22.99
N LEU A 160 -12.58 -31.74 -22.72
CA LEU A 160 -11.44 -31.20 -23.48
C LEU A 160 -10.17 -32.10 -23.48
N GLY A 161 -10.29 -33.37 -23.10
CA GLY A 161 -9.19 -34.31 -22.94
C GLY A 161 -8.30 -34.01 -21.74
N SER A 162 -7.34 -34.90 -21.51
CA SER A 162 -6.30 -34.70 -20.51
C SER A 162 -5.33 -33.59 -20.92
N LEU A 163 -4.81 -32.85 -19.94
CA LEU A 163 -3.79 -31.83 -20.14
C LEU A 163 -2.58 -32.39 -20.93
N PRO A 164 -2.13 -31.72 -22.01
CA PRO A 164 -0.90 -32.10 -22.69
C PRO A 164 0.28 -32.10 -21.70
N ARG A 165 1.10 -33.16 -21.72
CA ARG A 165 2.18 -33.38 -20.74
C ARG A 165 3.33 -32.36 -20.83
N ASN A 166 3.31 -31.49 -21.85
CA ASN A 166 4.35 -30.55 -22.21
C ASN A 166 4.06 -29.08 -21.81
N ILE A 167 2.97 -28.81 -21.08
CA ILE A 167 2.71 -27.44 -20.59
C ILE A 167 3.19 -27.25 -19.15
N SER A 168 3.97 -26.20 -18.92
CA SER A 168 4.51 -25.84 -17.60
C SER A 168 3.81 -24.62 -16.97
N SER A 169 2.89 -23.98 -17.69
CA SER A 169 2.17 -22.78 -17.24
C SER A 169 0.72 -22.75 -17.71
N LEU A 170 -0.17 -22.30 -16.83
CA LEU A 170 -1.61 -22.11 -17.13
C LEU A 170 -1.84 -21.04 -18.21
N SER A 171 -0.91 -20.11 -18.40
CA SER A 171 -0.99 -19.09 -19.46
C SER A 171 -0.92 -19.69 -20.87
N SER A 172 -0.30 -20.86 -21.02
CA SER A 172 -0.22 -21.59 -22.30
C SER A 172 -1.56 -22.19 -22.75
N LEU A 173 -2.54 -22.29 -21.84
CA LEU A 173 -3.91 -22.70 -22.15
C LEU A 173 -4.78 -21.54 -22.65
N LEU A 174 -4.35 -20.30 -22.42
CA LEU A 174 -5.01 -19.10 -22.91
C LEU A 174 -4.60 -18.83 -24.38
N LEU A 175 -4.66 -19.87 -25.21
CA LEU A 175 -4.41 -19.76 -26.63
C LEU A 175 -5.65 -19.13 -27.27
N PHE A 176 -5.62 -17.81 -27.45
CA PHE A 176 -6.50 -17.15 -28.40
C PHE A 176 -6.30 -17.81 -29.77
N ASN A 177 -7.40 -18.16 -30.44
CA ASN A 177 -7.46 -18.67 -31.82
C ASN A 177 -6.46 -17.96 -32.74
N THR A 178 -5.23 -18.46 -32.80
CA THR A 178 -4.15 -17.98 -33.65
C THR A 178 -3.55 -19.22 -34.29
N THR A 179 -3.39 -19.15 -35.60
CA THR A 179 -3.08 -20.25 -36.50
C THR A 179 -1.64 -20.77 -36.41
N GLU A 180 -0.97 -20.57 -35.27
CA GLU A 180 0.49 -20.76 -35.13
C GLU A 180 0.89 -22.06 -34.41
N ASN A 181 0.17 -23.17 -34.63
CA ASN A 181 0.65 -24.48 -34.18
C ASN A 181 0.53 -25.52 -35.30
N LEU A 182 1.53 -25.53 -36.20
CA LEU A 182 1.90 -26.66 -37.05
C LEU A 182 3.16 -27.31 -36.47
#